data_AF-A0A0Q9QRK3-F1
#
_entry.id   AF-A0A0Q9QRK3-F1
#
_cell.length_a   1.000
_cell.length_b   1.000
_cell.length_c   1.000
_cell.angle_alpha   90.00
_cell.angle_beta   90.00
_cell.angle_gamma   90.00
#
_symmetry.space_group_name_H-M   'P 1'
#
loop_
_entity.id
_entity.type
_entity.pdbx_description
1 polymer ?
#
loop_
_entity_poly.entity_id
_entity_poly.type
_entity_poly.pdbx_seq_one_letter_code
_entity_poly.pdbx_strand_id
1 'polypeptide(L)'
;MDKHTLHQQLTDLGLERLEYIEKSVYRFEIYNDATSAAYPLTLTTVTSELGNTTVHFQEADFTENQFVPLQVRRAALDKLIELEQICNGSAGKSIAEANNGSMAQDMDEMKKLGNEMKHMKTNSELIEKDMVPDPMP
;
A
#
# COMPACT_ATOMS: atom_id res chain seq x y z
N MET A 1 1.95 -34.81 -12.85
CA MET A 1 3.32 -34.87 -13.38
C MET A 1 4.13 -33.84 -12.62
N ASP A 2 5.27 -34.23 -12.07
CA ASP A 2 6.11 -33.33 -11.28
C ASP A 2 6.82 -32.32 -12.20
N LYS A 3 6.90 -31.05 -11.79
CA LYS A 3 7.49 -29.96 -12.60
C LYS A 3 8.95 -30.27 -12.94
N HIS A 4 9.64 -30.93 -12.01
CA HIS A 4 11.01 -31.40 -12.18
C HIS A 4 11.15 -32.50 -13.25
N THR A 5 10.19 -33.43 -13.31
CA THR A 5 10.22 -34.53 -14.28
C THR A 5 10.00 -34.04 -15.71
N LEU A 6 9.12 -33.05 -15.90
CA LEU A 6 8.87 -32.43 -17.20
C LEU A 6 10.11 -31.66 -17.70
N HIS A 7 10.79 -30.93 -16.81
CA HIS A 7 12.01 -30.20 -17.16
C HIS A 7 13.14 -31.14 -17.59
N GLN A 8 13.34 -32.25 -16.86
CA GLN A 8 14.34 -33.25 -17.23
C GLN A 8 14.12 -33.79 -18.65
N GLN A 9 12.87 -34.15 -18.99
CA GLN A 9 12.52 -34.67 -20.32
C GLN A 9 12.74 -33.66 -21.44
N LEU A 10 12.49 -32.38 -21.20
CA LEU A 10 12.72 -31.32 -22.19
C LEU A 10 14.20 -31.11 -22.45
N THR A 11 15.03 -31.15 -21.40
CA THR A 11 16.49 -31.09 -21.53
C THR A 11 17.03 -32.31 -22.28
N ASP A 12 16.52 -33.51 -22.00
CA ASP A 12 16.94 -34.74 -22.67
C ASP A 12 16.60 -34.75 -24.18
N LEU A 13 15.60 -33.97 -24.59
CA LEU A 13 15.22 -33.75 -26.00
C LEU A 13 16.08 -32.67 -26.69
N GLY A 14 17.05 -32.09 -25.98
CA GLY A 14 17.95 -31.05 -26.51
C GLY A 14 17.36 -29.65 -26.50
N LEU A 15 16.26 -29.42 -25.77
CA LEU A 15 15.73 -28.07 -25.58
C LEU A 15 16.48 -27.37 -24.44
N GLU A 16 16.98 -26.18 -24.72
CA GLU A 16 17.56 -25.30 -23.71
C GLU A 16 16.49 -24.36 -23.16
N ARG A 17 16.39 -24.29 -21.83
CA ARG A 17 15.54 -23.30 -21.16
C ARG A 17 16.23 -21.94 -21.25
N LEU A 18 15.59 -21.00 -21.93
CA LEU A 18 16.16 -19.66 -22.13
C LEU A 18 16.06 -18.82 -20.86
N GLU A 19 14.86 -18.61 -20.32
CA GLU A 19 14.64 -17.90 -19.05
C GLU A 19 13.29 -18.32 -18.44
N TYR A 20 13.20 -18.41 -17.11
CA TYR A 20 11.93 -18.50 -16.39
C TYR A 20 11.56 -17.18 -15.75
N ILE A 21 10.38 -16.74 -16.16
CA ILE A 21 9.77 -15.50 -15.76
C ILE A 21 8.41 -15.88 -15.20
N GLU A 22 8.25 -15.79 -13.88
CA GLU A 22 6.98 -16.04 -13.22
C GLU A 22 6.17 -14.75 -13.21
N LYS A 23 5.06 -14.75 -13.96
CA LYS A 23 4.11 -13.64 -13.98
C LYS A 23 3.03 -13.90 -12.94
N SER A 24 2.90 -13.00 -11.98
CA SER A 24 1.85 -13.02 -10.96
C SER A 24 0.96 -11.80 -11.10
N VAL A 25 -0.35 -11.97 -10.89
CA VAL A 25 -1.33 -10.88 -10.92
C VAL A 25 -1.98 -10.77 -9.56
N TYR A 26 -1.83 -9.61 -8.94
CA TYR A 26 -2.45 -9.24 -7.68
C TYR A 26 -3.69 -8.39 -7.95
N ARG A 27 -4.68 -8.50 -7.06
CA ARG A 27 -5.90 -7.71 -7.14
C ARG A 27 -6.19 -7.11 -5.77
N PHE A 28 -6.54 -5.83 -5.75
CA PHE A 28 -7.03 -5.15 -4.55
C PHE A 28 -8.29 -4.35 -4.86
N GLU A 29 -9.15 -4.19 -3.86
CA GLU A 29 -10.43 -3.50 -4.03
C GLU A 29 -10.33 -2.06 -3.53
N ILE A 30 -10.74 -1.11 -4.38
CA ILE A 30 -10.84 0.30 -4.02
C ILE A 30 -12.32 0.63 -3.87
N TYR A 31 -12.70 1.04 -2.68
CA TYR A 31 -14.09 1.37 -2.38
C TYR A 31 -14.36 2.85 -2.61
N ASN A 32 -15.53 3.14 -3.17
CA ASN A 32 -16.08 4.49 -3.18
C ASN A 32 -17.04 4.64 -2.00
N ASP A 33 -16.69 5.47 -1.02
CA ASP A 33 -17.51 5.69 0.18
C ASP A 33 -18.90 6.26 -0.13
N ALA A 34 -19.04 7.04 -1.20
CA ALA A 34 -20.30 7.67 -1.57
C ALA A 34 -21.31 6.68 -2.19
N THR A 35 -20.82 5.66 -2.89
CA THR A 35 -21.69 4.68 -3.60
C THR A 35 -21.59 3.27 -3.04
N SER A 36 -20.71 3.04 -2.07
CA SER A 36 -20.32 1.73 -1.54
C SER A 36 -19.93 0.71 -2.62
N ALA A 37 -19.47 1.19 -3.78
CA ALA A 37 -19.10 0.34 -4.91
C ALA A 37 -17.60 0.01 -4.84
N ALA A 38 -17.26 -1.24 -5.12
CA ALA A 38 -15.88 -1.72 -5.19
C ALA A 38 -15.36 -1.65 -6.63
N TYR A 39 -14.15 -1.16 -6.79
CA TYR A 39 -13.45 -1.05 -8.06
C TYR A 39 -12.16 -1.86 -7.94
N PRO A 40 -12.14 -3.10 -8.43
CA PRO A 40 -10.96 -3.95 -8.33
C PRO A 40 -9.85 -3.41 -9.24
N LEU A 41 -8.67 -3.15 -8.70
CA LEU A 41 -7.46 -2.82 -9.45
C LEU A 41 -6.56 -4.06 -9.54
N THR A 42 -6.03 -4.34 -10.72
CA THR A 42 -5.05 -5.42 -10.93
C THR A 42 -3.65 -4.86 -11.06
N LEU A 43 -2.67 -5.61 -10.56
CA LEU A 43 -1.25 -5.28 -10.60
C LEU A 43 -0.44 -6.51 -10.98
N THR A 44 0.38 -6.38 -12.00
CA THR A 44 1.26 -7.46 -12.47
C THR A 44 2.62 -7.36 -11.80
N THR A 45 3.16 -8.50 -11.37
CA THR A 45 4.58 -8.63 -11.00
C THR A 45 5.24 -9.70 -11.84
N VAL A 46 6.54 -9.52 -12.03
CA VAL A 46 7.39 -10.44 -12.76
C VAL A 46 8.55 -10.83 -11.87
N THR A 47 8.68 -12.13 -11.59
CA THR A 47 9.80 -12.68 -10.82
C THR A 47 10.74 -13.43 -11.75
N SER A 48 12.01 -13.04 -11.76
CA SER A 48 13.05 -13.72 -12.54
C SER A 48 13.60 -14.93 -11.81
N GLU A 49 14.35 -15.78 -12.52
CA GLU A 49 15.04 -16.94 -11.94
C GLU A 49 15.98 -16.60 -10.78
N LEU A 50 16.53 -15.39 -10.77
CA LEU A 50 17.42 -14.90 -9.73
C LEU A 50 16.67 -14.48 -8.45
N GLY A 51 15.34 -14.64 -8.43
CA GLY A 51 14.48 -14.25 -7.31
C GLY A 51 14.12 -12.76 -7.28
N ASN A 52 14.62 -11.97 -8.24
CA ASN A 52 14.29 -10.56 -8.33
C ASN A 52 12.86 -10.40 -8.82
N THR A 53 12.03 -9.76 -8.01
CA THR A 53 10.63 -9.47 -8.36
C THR A 53 10.49 -7.98 -8.70
N THR A 54 9.97 -7.70 -9.88
CA THR A 54 9.68 -6.34 -10.35
C THR A 54 8.17 -6.15 -10.48
N VAL A 55 7.68 -5.03 -9.98
CA VAL A 55 6.25 -4.66 -10.05
C VAL A 55 6.03 -3.78 -11.28
N HIS A 56 5.06 -4.14 -12.11
CA HIS A 56 4.72 -3.43 -13.35
C HIS A 56 3.58 -2.43 -13.09
N PHE A 57 3.90 -1.29 -12.47
CA PHE A 57 2.91 -0.25 -12.13
C PHE A 57 2.20 0.36 -13.35
N GLN A 58 2.87 0.38 -14.51
CA GLN A 58 2.32 0.92 -15.77
C GLN A 58 1.22 0.04 -16.36
N GLU A 59 1.21 -1.24 -16.02
CA GLU A 59 0.18 -2.21 -16.43
C GLU A 59 -0.98 -2.25 -15.42
N ALA A 60 -0.93 -1.46 -14.34
CA ALA A 60 -1.99 -1.44 -13.35
C ALA A 60 -3.27 -0.82 -13.93
N ASP A 61 -4.37 -1.55 -13.84
CA ASP A 61 -5.65 -1.13 -14.41
C ASP A 61 -6.85 -1.67 -13.62
N PHE A 62 -7.99 -1.02 -13.78
CA PHE A 62 -9.25 -1.45 -13.18
C PHE A 62 -9.82 -2.64 -13.94
N THR A 63 -10.35 -3.60 -13.19
CA THR A 63 -11.03 -4.75 -13.76
C THR A 63 -12.37 -4.28 -14.29
N GLU A 64 -12.69 -4.72 -15.52
CA GLU A 64 -13.87 -4.31 -16.27
C GLU A 64 -13.78 -2.86 -16.75
N ASN A 65 -13.94 -2.67 -18.06
CA ASN A 65 -13.75 -1.40 -18.77
C ASN A 65 -14.89 -0.39 -18.47
N GLN A 66 -15.18 -0.20 -17.18
CA GLN A 66 -16.26 0.62 -16.65
C GLN A 66 -15.77 2.03 -16.36
N PHE A 67 -16.71 2.97 -16.31
CA PHE A 67 -16.40 4.32 -15.89
C PHE A 67 -15.96 4.33 -14.42
N VAL A 68 -14.67 4.61 -14.19
CA VAL A 68 -14.12 4.77 -12.85
C VAL A 68 -14.21 6.25 -12.42
N PRO A 69 -14.90 6.57 -11.30
CA PRO A 69 -14.97 7.93 -10.78
C PRO A 69 -13.61 8.53 -10.42
N LEU A 70 -13.47 9.85 -10.49
CA LEU A 70 -12.21 10.55 -10.20
C LEU A 70 -11.66 10.25 -8.80
N GLN A 71 -12.53 10.17 -7.79
CA GLN A 71 -12.15 9.88 -6.41
C GLN A 71 -11.50 8.50 -6.28
N VAL A 72 -12.06 7.51 -6.98
CA VAL A 72 -11.52 6.13 -7.01
C VAL A 72 -10.18 6.10 -7.75
N ARG A 73 -10.04 6.81 -8.87
CA ARG A 73 -8.75 6.94 -9.58
C ARG A 73 -7.67 7.58 -8.72
N ARG A 74 -8.03 8.63 -7.97
CA ARG A 74 -7.12 9.28 -7.02
C ARG A 74 -6.66 8.29 -5.93
N ALA A 75 -7.60 7.60 -5.30
CA ALA A 75 -7.27 6.58 -4.30
C ALA A 75 -6.39 5.46 -4.87
N ALA A 76 -6.60 5.07 -6.13
CA ALA A 76 -5.73 4.10 -6.82
C ALA A 76 -4.31 4.61 -6.99
N LEU A 77 -4.15 5.86 -7.44
CA LEU A 77 -2.82 6.47 -7.58
C LEU A 77 -2.11 6.58 -6.24
N ASP A 78 -2.80 7.03 -5.19
CA ASP A 78 -2.25 7.11 -3.85
C ASP A 78 -1.75 5.73 -3.36
N LYS A 79 -2.52 4.66 -3.65
CA LYS A 79 -2.12 3.27 -3.35
C LYS A 79 -0.93 2.77 -4.16
N LEU A 80 -0.84 3.11 -5.45
CA LEU A 80 0.29 2.72 -6.29
C LEU A 80 1.58 3.43 -5.86
N ILE A 81 1.50 4.70 -5.45
CA ILE A 81 2.64 5.45 -4.90
C ILE A 81 3.12 4.81 -3.59
N GLU A 82 2.20 4.44 -2.69
CA GLU A 82 2.54 3.72 -1.45
C GLU A 82 3.28 2.42 -1.75
N LEU A 83 2.79 1.64 -2.71
CA LEU A 83 3.44 0.39 -3.14
C LEU A 83 4.82 0.63 -3.75
N GLU A 84 4.99 1.65 -4.59
CA GLU A 84 6.29 2.00 -5.17
C GLU A 84 7.29 2.39 -4.07
N GLN A 85 6.85 3.14 -3.06
CA GLN A 85 7.68 3.49 -1.90
C GLN A 85 8.09 2.26 -1.08
N ILE A 86 7.19 1.29 -0.91
CA ILE A 86 7.52 0.02 -0.23
C ILE A 86 8.57 -0.75 -1.04
N CYS A 87 8.39 -0.86 -2.35
CA CYS A 87 9.33 -1.57 -3.22
C CYS A 87 10.72 -0.89 -3.22
N ASN A 88 10.77 0.44 -3.37
CA ASN A 88 12.02 1.20 -3.46
C ASN A 88 12.67 1.47 -2.09
N GLY A 89 11.87 1.60 -1.03
CA GLY A 89 12.32 1.82 0.35
C GLY A 89 12.82 0.56 1.05
N SER A 90 12.64 -0.61 0.44
CA SER A 90 13.07 -1.90 1.00
C SER A 90 14.52 -2.29 0.71
N ALA A 91 15.39 -1.34 0.33
CA ALA A 91 16.83 -1.45 0.59
C ALA A 91 17.10 -1.33 2.12
N GLY A 92 16.55 -2.27 2.89
CA GLY A 92 16.72 -2.39 4.34
C GLY A 92 15.49 -2.03 5.16
N LYS A 93 14.45 -2.87 5.15
CA LYS A 93 13.74 -3.36 6.37
C LYS A 93 12.57 -4.24 5.96
N SER A 94 12.58 -5.45 6.52
CA SER A 94 11.63 -6.52 6.28
C SER A 94 10.20 -6.09 6.63
N ILE A 95 9.25 -6.51 5.80
CA ILE A 95 7.78 -6.42 5.92
C ILE A 95 7.18 -6.86 7.29
N ALA A 96 8.00 -7.34 8.23
CA ALA A 96 7.61 -7.61 9.61
C ALA A 96 7.23 -6.37 10.43
N GLU A 97 7.54 -5.15 9.95
CA GLU A 97 7.23 -3.89 10.67
C GLU A 97 5.97 -3.15 10.17
N ALA A 98 5.29 -3.64 9.12
CA ALA A 98 4.05 -3.03 8.63
C ALA A 98 2.85 -3.45 9.50
N ASN A 99 2.90 -3.04 10.78
CA ASN A 99 1.83 -3.20 11.73
C ASN A 99 0.80 -2.08 11.50
N ASN A 100 -0.34 -2.44 10.92
CA ASN A 100 -1.52 -1.61 10.88
C ASN A 100 -1.90 -1.17 12.31
N GLY A 101 -1.67 0.11 12.62
CA GLY A 101 -2.17 0.81 13.80
C GLY A 101 -1.11 1.07 14.88
N SER A 102 -0.69 2.33 15.05
CA SER A 102 -0.45 2.98 16.36
C SER A 102 0.16 4.38 16.16
N MET A 103 -0.28 5.32 17.00
CA MET A 103 0.15 6.72 17.10
C MET A 103 1.67 6.93 17.12
N ALA A 104 2.10 8.10 16.59
CA ALA A 104 3.37 8.82 16.81
C ALA A 104 4.62 7.96 17.05
N GLN A 105 5.48 7.86 16.05
CA GLN A 105 6.66 6.98 16.06
C GLN A 105 7.89 7.53 16.79
N ASP A 106 7.88 8.77 17.29
CA ASP A 106 9.06 9.36 17.91
C ASP A 106 8.82 9.83 19.36
N MET A 107 9.71 9.43 20.27
CA MET A 107 9.72 9.88 21.67
C MET A 107 9.96 11.40 21.75
N ASP A 108 10.70 11.97 20.78
CA ASP A 108 10.93 13.41 20.70
C ASP A 108 9.69 14.16 20.19
N GLU A 109 8.88 13.58 19.31
CA GLU A 109 7.56 14.11 18.96
C GLU A 109 6.61 14.09 20.15
N MET A 110 6.60 13.01 20.95
CA MET A 110 5.75 12.90 22.14
C MET A 110 6.12 13.93 23.22
N LYS A 111 7.42 14.21 23.41
CA LYS A 111 7.88 15.29 24.29
C LYS A 111 7.48 16.66 23.76
N LYS A 112 7.60 16.89 22.45
CA LYS A 112 7.25 18.17 21.82
C LYS A 112 5.74 18.43 21.91
N LEU A 113 4.92 17.44 21.59
CA LEU A 113 3.46 17.46 21.79
C LEU A 113 3.08 17.64 23.26
N GLY A 114 3.75 16.96 24.19
CA GLY A 114 3.53 17.13 25.63
C GLY A 114 3.86 18.54 26.12
N ASN A 115 4.88 19.18 25.56
CA ASN A 115 5.24 20.56 25.88
C ASN A 115 4.26 21.56 25.25
N GLU A 116 3.81 21.31 24.01
CA GLU A 116 2.82 22.13 23.32
C GLU A 116 1.44 22.04 24.02
N MET A 117 1.05 20.85 24.50
CA MET A 117 -0.16 20.66 25.30
C MET A 117 -0.11 21.33 26.68
N LYS A 118 1.06 21.46 27.31
CA LYS A 118 1.21 22.21 28.58
C LYS A 118 0.97 23.71 28.42
N HIS A 119 1.12 24.25 27.20
CA HIS A 119 0.89 25.66 26.90
C HIS A 119 -0.51 25.94 26.34
N MET A 120 -1.28 24.90 25.99
CA MET A 120 -2.67 25.03 25.61
C MET A 120 -3.56 25.00 26.85
N LYS A 121 -4.32 26.08 27.07
CA LYS A 121 -5.36 26.10 28.10
C LYS A 121 -6.40 25.05 27.78
N THR A 122 -6.63 24.15 28.72
CA THR A 122 -7.69 23.15 28.58
C THR A 122 -9.06 23.82 28.76
N ASN A 123 -10.11 23.26 28.16
CA ASN A 123 -11.47 23.81 28.27
C ASN A 123 -11.91 24.01 29.74
N SER A 124 -11.39 23.19 30.66
CA SER A 124 -11.61 23.31 32.10
C SER A 124 -11.07 24.62 32.70
N GLU A 125 -9.96 25.17 32.17
CA GLU A 125 -9.37 26.45 32.62
C GLU A 125 -10.01 27.68 31.95
N LEU A 126 -10.72 27.49 30.83
CA LEU A 126 -11.47 28.54 30.13
C LEU A 126 -12.82 28.82 30.80
N ILE A 127 -13.44 27.78 31.38
CA ILE A 127 -14.69 27.89 32.16
C ILE A 127 -14.48 28.68 33.46
N GLU A 128 -13.31 28.57 34.12
CA GLU A 128 -12.96 29.40 35.28
C GLU A 128 -12.76 30.89 34.94
N LYS A 129 -12.64 31.24 33.65
CA LYS A 129 -12.43 32.62 33.18
C LYS A 129 -13.66 33.23 32.48
N ASP A 130 -14.83 32.64 32.66
CA ASP A 130 -16.11 33.13 32.08
C ASP A 130 -16.08 33.27 30.54
N MET A 131 -15.20 32.52 29.87
CA MET A 131 -15.15 32.49 28.41
C MET A 131 -15.93 31.28 27.90
N VAL A 132 -17.18 31.53 27.51
CA VAL A 132 -18.06 30.53 26.89
C VAL A 132 -17.51 30.15 25.51
N PRO A 133 -17.18 28.87 25.26
CA PRO A 133 -16.78 28.42 23.93
C PRO A 133 -17.94 28.54 22.94
N ASP A 134 -17.64 29.04 21.73
CA ASP A 134 -18.61 29.26 20.65
C ASP A 134 -19.34 27.96 20.28
N PRO A 135 -20.68 27.93 20.17
CA PRO A 135 -21.41 26.73 19.78
C PRO A 135 -21.10 26.36 18.33
N MET A 136 -20.81 25.07 18.11
CA MET A 136 -20.49 24.52 16.80
C MET A 136 -21.69 24.61 15.83
N PRO A 137 -21.49 25.00 14.56
CA PRO A 137 -22.51 24.98 13.53
C PRO A 137 -22.84 23.56 13.04
#